data_AF-A0A1A9LEK4-F1
#
_entry.id   AF-A0A1A9LEK4-F1
#
_cell.length_a   1.000
_cell.length_b   1.000
_cell.length_c   1.000
_cell.angle_alpha   90.00
_cell.angle_beta   90.00
_cell.angle_gamma   90.00
#
_symmetry.space_group_name_H-M   'P 1'
#
loop_
_entity.id
_entity.type
_entity.pdbx_description
1 polymer ?
#
loop_
_entity_poly.entity_id
_entity_poly.type
_entity_poly.pdbx_seq_one_letter_code
_entity_poly.pdbx_strand_id
1 'polypeptide(L)' 'MIFLEVGDLTGLVIIIVAIMLLPSIILGIIGAVLFANDKKKAGKILMILGVVYLLISLGICGSMMI' A
#
# COMPACT_ATOMS: atom_id res chain seq x y z
N MET A 1 -7.18 -0.87 25.15
CA MET A 1 -8.07 -2.03 24.97
C MET A 1 -9.48 -1.55 24.63
N ILE A 2 -9.65 -0.84 23.50
CA ILE A 2 -10.95 -0.23 23.10
C ILE A 2 -11.26 -0.47 21.60
N PHE A 3 -10.36 -1.17 20.89
CA PHE A 3 -10.41 -1.34 19.43
C PHE A 3 -11.15 -2.61 18.98
N LEU A 4 -11.66 -3.42 19.91
CA LEU A 4 -12.20 -4.75 19.66
C LEU A 4 -13.36 -5.07 20.61
N GLU A 5 -14.19 -4.05 20.90
CA GLU A 5 -15.46 -4.27 21.61
C GLU A 5 -16.49 -4.82 20.61
N VAL A 6 -17.19 -5.90 20.98
CA VAL A 6 -18.26 -6.52 20.19
C VAL A 6 -19.47 -5.57 20.21
N GLY A 7 -19.45 -4.56 19.34
CA GLY A 7 -20.42 -3.48 19.27
C GLY A 7 -20.01 -2.34 18.34
N ASP A 8 -18.69 -2.09 18.21
CA ASP A 8 -18.13 -1.11 17.27
C ASP A 8 -16.91 -1.71 16.53
N LEU A 9 -17.11 -2.09 15.27
CA LEU A 9 -16.06 -2.63 14.40
C LEU A 9 -15.25 -1.54 13.68
N THR A 10 -15.48 -0.25 13.98
CA THR A 10 -14.79 0.84 13.31
C THR A 10 -13.28 0.76 13.55
N GLY A 11 -12.87 0.44 14.78
CA GLY A 11 -11.47 0.21 15.13
C GLY A 11 -10.83 -0.91 14.31
N LEU A 12 -11.55 -2.02 14.09
CA LEU A 12 -11.08 -3.15 13.30
C LEU A 12 -10.90 -2.78 11.82
N VAL A 13 -11.86 -2.06 11.24
CA VAL A 13 -11.79 -1.63 9.83
C VAL A 13 -10.59 -0.71 9.60
N ILE A 14 -10.33 0.23 10.51
CA ILE A 14 -9.16 1.12 10.43
C ILE A 14 -7.86 0.32 10.47
N ILE A 15 -7.75 -0.68 11.34
CA ILE A 15 -6.56 -1.54 11.45
C ILE A 15 -6.35 -2.34 10.16
N ILE A 16 -7.42 -2.89 9.57
CA ILE A 16 -7.35 -3.65 8.31
C ILE A 16 -6.89 -2.75 7.16
N VAL A 17 -7.49 -1.56 7.01
CA VAL A 17 -7.11 -0.60 5.96
C VAL A 17 -5.68 -0.10 6.15
N ALA A 18 -5.27 0.15 7.40
CA ALA A 18 -3.91 0.55 7.72
C ALA A 18 -2.89 -0.53 7.32
N ILE A 19 -3.16 -1.81 7.60
CA ILE A 19 -2.28 -2.94 7.23
C ILE A 19 -2.24 -3.12 5.70
N MET A 20 -3.35 -2.90 4.98
CA MET A 20 -3.39 -2.97 3.51
C MET A 20 -2.55 -1.86 2.83
N LEU A 21 -2.57 -0.64 3.38
CA LEU A 21 -1.85 0.50 2.78
C LEU A 21 -0.37 0.57 3.18
N LEU A 22 0.00 -0.05 4.30
CA LEU A 22 1.35 -0.10 4.84
C LEU A 22 2.42 -0.54 3.80
N PRO A 23 2.25 -1.66 3.07
CA PRO A 23 3.25 -2.08 2.07
C PRO A 23 3.37 -1.10 0.91
N SER A 24 2.27 -0.51 0.44
CA SER A 24 2.27 0.45 -0.67
C SER A 24 3.05 1.72 -0.33
N ILE A 25 2.88 2.24 0.88
CA ILE A 25 3.60 3.44 1.36
C ILE A 25 5.10 3.17 1.47
N ILE A 26 5.48 2.03 2.04
CA ILE A 26 6.89 1.66 2.20
C ILE A 26 7.57 1.48 0.85
N LEU A 27 6.95 0.74 -0.08
CA LEU A 27 7.50 0.54 -1.43
C LEU A 27 7.62 1.86 -2.21
N GLY A 28 6.66 2.77 -2.07
CA GLY A 28 6.69 4.08 -2.70
C GLY A 28 7.86 4.95 -2.22
N ILE A 29 8.06 5.03 -0.90
CA ILE A 29 9.16 5.81 -0.30
C ILE A 29 10.52 5.24 -0.69
N ILE A 30 10.70 3.91 -0.60
CA ILE A 30 11.96 3.26 -0.97
C ILE A 30 12.24 3.44 -2.47
N GLY A 31 11.22 3.32 -3.32
CA GLY A 31 11.33 3.58 -4.76
C GLY A 31 11.81 5.00 -5.06
N ALA A 32 11.27 6.01 -4.38
CA ALA A 32 11.68 7.41 -4.53
C ALA A 32 13.12 7.66 -4.04
N VAL A 33 13.49 7.14 -2.87
CA VAL A 33 14.84 7.28 -2.31
C VAL A 33 15.89 6.59 -3.18
N LEU A 34 15.56 5.42 -3.75
CA LEU A 34 16.48 4.67 -4.62
C LEU A 34 16.64 5.33 -5.99
N PHE A 35 15.59 5.99 -6.50
CA PHE A 35 15.66 6.81 -7.70
C PHE A 35 16.53 8.05 -7.49
N ALA A 36 16.47 8.67 -6.31
CA ALA A 36 17.31 9.80 -5.91
C ALA A 36 18.79 9.42 -5.72
N ASN A 37 19.11 8.15 -5.45
CA ASN A 37 20.48 7.64 -5.27
C ASN A 37 21.11 7.09 -6.58
N ASP A 38 20.67 7.58 -7.75
CA ASP A 38 21.18 7.21 -9.09
C ASP A 38 21.08 5.72 -9.48
N LYS A 39 20.45 4.87 -8.66
CA LYS A 39 20.17 3.46 -9.00
C LYS A 39 18.91 3.37 -9.87
N LYS A 40 18.96 3.98 -11.06
CA LYS A 40 17.83 4.17 -11.98
C LYS A 40 17.13 2.87 -12.39
N LYS A 41 17.87 1.76 -12.52
CA LYS A 41 17.29 0.44 -12.85
C LYS A 41 16.45 -0.10 -11.69
N ALA A 42 17.03 -0.18 -10.50
CA ALA A 42 16.34 -0.71 -9.32
C ALA A 42 15.20 0.22 -8.84
N GLY A 43 15.41 1.54 -8.92
CA GLY A 43 14.39 2.54 -8.62
C GLY A 43 13.18 2.44 -9.54
N LYS A 44 13.37 2.27 -10.86
CA LYS A 44 12.25 2.05 -11.79
C LYS A 44 11.41 0.82 -11.44
N ILE A 45 12.06 -0.29 -11.12
CA ILE A 45 11.37 -1.55 -10.81
C ILE A 45 10.57 -1.41 -9.52
N LEU A 46 11.16 -0.84 -8.47
CA LEU A 46 10.46 -0.62 -7.20
C LEU A 46 9.35 0.42 -7.31
N MET A 47 9.50 1.43 -8.16
CA MET A 47 8.45 2.41 -8.42
C MET A 47 7.26 1.77 -9.14
N ILE A 48 7.50 0.93 -10.16
CA ILE A 48 6.44 0.16 -10.84
C ILE A 48 5.77 -0.79 -9.84
N LEU A 49 6.55 -1.52 -9.05
CA LEU A 49 6.02 -2.46 -8.07
C LEU A 49 5.17 -1.76 -7.00
N GLY A 50 5.59 -0.58 -6.54
CA GLY A 50 4.83 0.27 -5.62
C GLY A 50 3.52 0.79 -6.24
N VAL A 51 3.54 1.25 -7.50
CA VAL A 51 2.32 1.68 -8.20
C VAL A 51 1.34 0.53 -8.37
N VAL A 52 1.81 -0.67 -8.75
CA VAL A 52 0.97 -1.86 -8.86
C VAL A 52 0.37 -2.23 -7.50
N TYR A 53 1.15 -2.18 -6.41
CA TYR A 53 0.64 -2.44 -5.06
C TYR A 53 -0.41 -1.42 -4.61
N LEU A 54 -0.25 -0.15 -5.01
CA LEU A 54 -1.21 0.91 -4.76
C LEU A 54 -2.51 0.64 -5.53
N LEU A 55 -2.43 0.30 -6.82
CA LEU A 55 -3.59 -0.07 -7.65
C LEU A 55 -4.36 -1.26 -7.06
N ILE A 56 -3.64 -2.26 -6.54
CA ILE A 56 -4.24 -3.42 -5.86
C ILE A 56 -4.94 -2.98 -4.57
N SER A 57 -4.29 -2.13 -3.77
CA SER A 57 -4.86 -1.61 -2.51
C SER A 57 -6.09 -0.73 -2.73
N LEU A 58 -6.13 0.03 -3.84
CA LEU A 58 -7.27 0.87 -4.22
C LEU A 58 -8.46 0.07 -4.78
N GLY A 59 -8.29 -1.23 -5.04
CA GLY A 59 -9.33 -2.10 -5.60
C GLY A 59 -9.53 -1.98 -7.11
N ILE A 60 -8.66 -1.23 -7.82
CA ILE A 60 -8.79 -1.00 -9.26
C ILE A 60 -8.66 -2.33 -10.04
N CYS A 61 -7.81 -3.24 -9.58
CA CYS A 61 -7.67 -4.56 -10.20
C CYS A 61 -8.95 -5.39 -10.16
N GLY A 62 -9.79 -5.24 -9.12
CA GLY A 62 -11.08 -5.91 -9.04
C GLY A 62 -12.13 -5.30 -9.96
N SER A 63 -12.11 -3.96 -10.13
CA SER A 63 -13.00 -3.26 -11.06
C SER A 63 -12.69 -3.52 -12.54
N MET A 64 -11.49 -3.98 -12.87
CA MET A 64 -11.11 -4.35 -14.25
C MET A 64 -11.57 -5.77 -14.65
N MET A 65 -11.97 -6.60 -13.68
CA MET A 65 -12.43 -7.98 -13.92
C MET A 65 -13.95 -8.10 -14.06
N ILE A 66 -14.68 -7.00 -13.89
CA ILE A 66 -16.13 -6.87 -14.07
C ILE A 66 -16.38 -6.21 -15.42
#